data_AF-A0A955EAJ3-F1
#
_entry.id   AF-A0A955EAJ3-F1
#
_cell.length_a   1.000
_cell.length_b   1.000
_cell.length_c   1.000
_cell.angle_alpha   90.00
_cell.angle_beta   90.00
_cell.angle_gamma   90.00
#
_symmetry.space_group_name_H-M   'P 1'
#
loop_
_entity.id
_entity.type
_entity.pdbx_description
1 polymer ?
#
loop_
_entity_poly.entity_id
_entity_poly.type
_entity_poly.pdbx_seq_one_letter_code
_entity_poly.pdbx_strand_id
1 'polypeptide(L)'
;MRSKSKCRAVSLAIAMLGVLVPSALVNAQAPSPSETGEGGAPVNAMCPVLTDEPIDPEFTAEYNGITIGLCCRKCVTQFNADPSAFIGNIPELIPASANRADGDHDGHGHGRPKLAAWIGKFHPPATHLPIGLLFGAAIAEALLIVTRRDYFRHAASFCAVLAAFGAVAAATLGWFNGGIALIDEDWVKATHRWLGTGTAALSVLAVIALLRTSRVNDGPASRGVFRWLLFSSTLTVGAAGFFGGALVYGIDHYAW
;
A
#
# COMPACT_ATOMS: atom_id res chain seq x y z
N MET A 1 -53.66 30.77 -19.35
CA MET A 1 -53.20 29.54 -20.04
C MET A 1 -51.84 29.14 -19.50
N ARG A 2 -51.76 27.92 -18.94
CA ARG A 2 -50.66 26.92 -18.93
C ARG A 2 -49.22 27.41 -19.19
N SER A 3 -48.18 27.03 -18.45
CA SER A 3 -47.95 25.74 -17.79
C SER A 3 -46.84 25.84 -16.73
N LYS A 4 -47.08 25.17 -15.59
CA LYS A 4 -46.12 24.84 -14.54
C LYS A 4 -44.98 23.98 -15.10
N SER A 5 -43.73 24.30 -14.76
CA SER A 5 -42.55 23.49 -15.08
C SER A 5 -41.69 23.27 -13.84
N LYS A 6 -42.22 22.44 -12.94
CA LYS A 6 -41.53 21.41 -12.15
C LYS A 6 -40.18 21.81 -11.49
N CYS A 7 -40.26 22.32 -10.27
CA CYS A 7 -39.25 22.02 -9.23
C CYS A 7 -39.21 20.49 -9.06
N ARG A 8 -38.26 19.81 -9.70
CA ARG A 8 -37.91 18.44 -9.33
C ARG A 8 -36.94 18.54 -8.17
N ALA A 9 -37.46 18.39 -6.96
CA ALA A 9 -36.67 18.07 -5.78
C ALA A 9 -35.82 16.83 -6.10
N VAL A 10 -34.51 17.00 -6.21
CA VAL A 10 -33.56 15.89 -6.22
C VAL A 10 -33.37 15.53 -4.76
N SER A 11 -34.16 14.57 -4.27
CA SER A 11 -33.93 13.95 -2.97
C SER A 11 -32.59 13.23 -3.01
N LEU A 12 -31.56 13.88 -2.48
CA LEU A 12 -30.28 13.24 -2.18
C LEU A 12 -30.49 12.43 -0.90
N ALA A 13 -30.94 11.18 -1.04
CA ALA A 13 -30.93 10.25 0.08
C ALA A 13 -29.48 9.81 0.32
N ILE A 14 -28.80 10.49 1.25
CA ILE A 14 -27.54 10.02 1.82
C ILE A 14 -27.93 8.88 2.78
N ALA A 15 -27.90 7.65 2.29
CA ALA A 15 -27.91 6.49 3.17
C ALA A 15 -26.49 6.30 3.70
N MET A 16 -26.17 6.97 4.83
CA MET A 16 -25.10 6.51 5.71
C MET A 16 -25.55 5.18 6.32
N LEU A 17 -25.12 4.06 5.74
CA LEU A 17 -25.18 2.78 6.45
C LEU A 17 -23.92 2.66 7.30
N GLY A 18 -23.99 3.23 8.51
CA GLY A 18 -23.10 2.83 9.59
C GLY A 18 -23.44 1.40 9.98
N VAL A 19 -22.58 0.45 9.59
CA VAL A 19 -22.65 -0.90 10.16
C VAL A 19 -21.93 -0.84 11.51
N LEU A 20 -22.73 -0.69 12.56
CA LEU A 20 -22.35 -1.12 13.90
C LEU A 20 -22.06 -2.62 13.84
N VAL A 21 -20.84 -3.01 14.19
CA VAL A 21 -20.53 -4.39 14.52
C VAL A 21 -20.96 -4.60 15.97
N PRO A 22 -21.93 -5.48 16.28
CA PRO A 22 -22.18 -5.89 17.65
C PRO A 22 -21.03 -6.79 18.10
N SER A 23 -20.40 -6.43 19.21
CA SER A 23 -19.53 -7.33 19.97
C SER A 23 -20.38 -8.51 20.47
N ALA A 24 -20.41 -9.59 19.70
CA ALA A 24 -20.87 -10.87 20.20
C ALA A 24 -19.74 -11.50 21.01
N LEU A 25 -19.97 -11.58 22.31
CA LEU A 25 -19.24 -12.42 23.25
C LEU A 25 -19.13 -13.84 22.67
N VAL A 26 -17.91 -14.25 22.31
CA VAL A 26 -17.60 -15.64 22.04
C VAL A 26 -17.61 -16.38 23.37
N ASN A 27 -18.58 -17.26 23.52
CA ASN A 27 -18.66 -18.25 24.58
C ASN A 27 -17.51 -19.25 24.39
N ALA A 28 -16.44 -19.10 25.17
CA ALA A 28 -15.33 -20.04 25.21
C ALA A 28 -15.77 -21.33 25.92
N GLN A 29 -16.16 -22.33 25.15
CA GLN A 29 -16.20 -23.72 25.63
C GLN A 29 -14.83 -24.33 25.35
N ALA A 30 -14.03 -24.52 26.41
CA ALA A 30 -12.74 -25.18 26.34
C ALA A 30 -12.87 -26.65 25.91
N PRO A 31 -12.07 -27.14 24.96
CA PRO A 31 -11.64 -28.53 24.92
C PRO A 31 -10.43 -28.70 25.84
N SER A 32 -10.48 -29.74 26.68
CA SER A 32 -9.42 -30.19 27.57
C SER A 32 -8.27 -30.87 26.80
N PRO A 33 -7.12 -31.11 27.44
CA PRO A 33 -5.83 -31.22 26.77
C PRO A 33 -5.64 -32.60 26.13
N SER A 34 -5.12 -32.62 24.91
CA SER A 34 -4.41 -33.78 24.38
C SER A 34 -2.93 -33.43 24.33
N GLU A 35 -2.20 -33.92 25.32
CA GLU A 35 -0.75 -34.05 25.30
C GLU A 35 -0.32 -34.83 24.04
N THR A 36 0.70 -34.34 23.33
CA THR A 36 1.91 -35.08 22.94
C THR A 36 2.69 -34.27 21.92
N GLY A 37 3.96 -34.00 22.25
CA GLY A 37 4.93 -33.34 21.38
C GLY A 37 6.06 -32.75 22.19
N GLU A 38 6.96 -33.62 22.66
CA GLU A 38 8.27 -33.21 23.18
C GLU A 38 8.98 -32.34 22.14
N GLY A 39 9.04 -31.04 22.40
CA GLY A 39 9.80 -30.06 21.63
C GLY A 39 10.20 -28.95 22.59
N GLY A 40 11.50 -28.66 22.67
CA GLY A 40 12.06 -27.72 23.65
C GLY A 40 11.39 -26.34 23.63
N ALA A 41 11.59 -25.57 24.70
CA ALA A 41 11.07 -24.21 24.77
C ALA A 41 11.47 -23.39 23.52
N PRO A 42 10.56 -22.57 22.96
CA PRO A 42 10.84 -21.77 21.78
C PRO A 42 12.02 -20.83 22.05
N VAL A 43 12.91 -20.69 21.08
CA VAL A 43 14.15 -19.91 21.25
C VAL A 43 13.94 -18.40 21.19
N ASN A 44 12.79 -17.95 20.67
CA ASN A 44 12.49 -16.56 20.40
C ASN A 44 11.28 -16.07 21.21
N ALA A 45 11.31 -14.81 21.65
CA ALA A 45 10.21 -14.19 22.41
C ALA A 45 9.19 -13.44 21.52
N MET A 46 9.59 -13.06 20.31
CA MET A 46 8.75 -12.32 19.34
C MET A 46 8.52 -13.15 18.09
N CYS A 47 7.35 -13.01 17.47
CA CYS A 47 7.01 -13.77 16.27
C CYS A 47 7.86 -13.29 15.07
N PRO A 48 8.58 -14.17 14.36
CA PRO A 48 9.40 -13.78 13.21
C PRO A 48 8.59 -13.39 11.97
N VAL A 49 7.32 -13.76 11.93
CA VAL A 49 6.37 -13.42 10.86
C VAL A 49 5.69 -12.07 11.12
N LEU A 50 5.29 -11.81 12.37
CA LEU A 50 4.81 -10.50 12.85
C LEU A 50 5.71 -10.01 13.99
N THR A 51 6.72 -9.22 13.65
CA THR A 51 7.82 -8.83 14.56
C THR A 51 7.41 -7.98 15.75
N ASP A 52 6.18 -7.46 15.76
CA ASP A 52 5.58 -6.65 16.82
C ASP A 52 4.70 -7.44 17.80
N GLU A 53 4.43 -8.72 17.53
CA GLU A 53 3.58 -9.58 18.36
C GLU A 53 4.40 -10.61 19.16
N PRO A 54 4.07 -10.85 20.44
CA PRO A 54 4.72 -11.88 21.24
C PRO A 54 4.35 -13.29 20.74
N ILE A 55 5.21 -14.26 21.00
CA ILE A 55 4.92 -15.67 20.67
C ILE A 55 3.82 -16.26 21.56
N ASP A 56 3.14 -17.26 21.02
CA ASP A 56 2.26 -18.15 21.77
C ASP A 56 2.92 -19.55 21.80
N PRO A 57 3.20 -20.12 22.99
CA PRO A 57 3.80 -21.45 23.12
C PRO A 57 3.01 -22.58 22.46
N GLU A 58 1.73 -22.39 22.14
CA GLU A 58 0.91 -23.36 21.38
C GLU A 58 1.35 -23.45 19.90
N PHE A 59 1.86 -22.36 19.33
CA PHE A 59 2.16 -22.27 17.92
C PHE A 59 3.67 -22.29 17.69
N THR A 60 4.21 -23.47 17.42
CA THR A 60 5.64 -23.67 17.13
C THR A 60 5.88 -24.26 15.76
N ALA A 61 7.05 -23.97 15.19
CA ALA A 61 7.58 -24.62 14.00
C ALA A 61 9.02 -25.09 14.25
N GLU A 62 9.43 -26.19 13.62
CA GLU A 62 10.82 -26.65 13.68
C GLU A 62 11.61 -26.18 12.46
N TYR A 63 12.81 -25.64 12.71
CA TYR A 63 13.74 -25.28 11.67
C TYR A 63 15.17 -25.62 12.10
N ASN A 64 15.87 -26.43 11.31
CA ASN A 64 17.23 -26.90 11.61
C ASN A 64 17.39 -27.52 13.01
N GLY A 65 16.36 -28.22 13.49
CA GLY A 65 16.34 -28.87 14.81
C GLY A 65 16.12 -27.90 15.98
N ILE A 66 15.69 -26.67 15.70
CA ILE A 66 15.41 -25.64 16.70
C ILE A 66 13.90 -25.30 16.66
N THR A 67 13.29 -25.23 17.83
CA THR A 67 11.88 -24.88 18.00
C THR A 67 11.72 -23.36 17.98
N ILE A 68 10.93 -22.85 17.03
CA ILE A 68 10.63 -21.43 16.84
C ILE A 68 9.18 -21.20 17.24
N GLY A 69 8.94 -20.21 18.09
CA GLY A 69 7.61 -19.78 18.52
C GLY A 69 6.99 -18.76 17.57
N LEU A 70 5.68 -18.87 17.35
CA LEU A 70 4.87 -18.03 16.46
C LEU A 70 3.67 -17.51 17.27
N CYS A 71 3.09 -16.36 16.88
CA CYS A 71 1.95 -15.78 17.60
C CYS A 71 0.58 -16.41 17.25
N CYS A 72 0.49 -17.14 16.12
CA CYS A 72 -0.77 -17.75 15.69
C CYS A 72 -0.58 -18.88 14.66
N ARG A 73 -1.61 -19.70 14.46
CA ARG A 73 -1.65 -20.77 13.44
C ARG A 73 -1.30 -20.30 12.02
N LYS A 74 -1.73 -19.09 11.62
CA LYS A 74 -1.42 -18.54 10.29
C LYS A 74 0.08 -18.30 10.11
N CYS A 75 0.74 -17.83 11.16
CA CYS A 75 2.19 -17.62 11.16
C CYS A 75 2.94 -18.94 11.07
N VAL A 76 2.45 -20.03 11.70
CA VAL A 76 3.02 -21.37 11.51
C VAL A 76 2.92 -21.80 10.04
N THR A 77 1.78 -21.59 9.40
CA THR A 77 1.61 -21.91 7.98
C THR A 77 2.55 -21.10 7.09
N GLN A 78 2.67 -19.78 7.30
CA GLN A 78 3.56 -18.91 6.54
C GLN A 78 5.03 -19.26 6.76
N PHE A 79 5.41 -19.48 8.02
CA PHE A 79 6.77 -19.87 8.38
C PHE A 79 7.16 -21.20 7.75
N ASN A 80 6.30 -22.21 7.75
CA ASN A 80 6.58 -23.51 7.12
C ASN A 80 6.61 -23.45 5.58
N ALA A 81 5.93 -22.48 4.96
CA ALA A 81 5.90 -22.31 3.52
C ALA A 81 7.22 -21.76 2.97
N ASP A 82 7.80 -20.77 3.64
CA ASP A 82 9.14 -20.25 3.34
C ASP A 82 9.85 -19.81 4.62
N PRO A 83 10.50 -20.74 5.35
CA PRO A 83 11.19 -20.40 6.59
C PRO A 83 12.32 -19.40 6.36
N SER A 84 13.01 -19.49 5.22
CA SER A 84 14.21 -18.72 4.90
C SER A 84 13.96 -17.21 4.84
N ALA A 85 12.75 -16.80 4.45
CA ALA A 85 12.31 -15.41 4.46
C ALA A 85 12.23 -14.80 5.88
N PHE A 86 12.06 -15.63 6.91
CA PHE A 86 11.80 -15.19 8.29
C PHE A 86 12.96 -15.41 9.26
N ILE A 87 13.98 -16.22 8.90
CA ILE A 87 15.13 -16.51 9.79
C ILE A 87 15.92 -15.23 10.15
N GLY A 88 15.98 -14.25 9.24
CA GLY A 88 16.63 -12.96 9.51
C GLY A 88 15.99 -12.16 10.66
N ASN A 89 14.77 -12.51 11.06
CA ASN A 89 14.05 -11.89 12.16
C ASN A 89 14.23 -12.62 13.51
N ILE A 90 15.06 -13.69 13.56
CA ILE A 90 15.32 -14.49 14.76
C ILE A 90 16.81 -14.35 15.13
N PRO A 91 17.16 -13.40 16.02
CA PRO A 91 18.54 -13.15 16.43
C PRO A 91 19.25 -14.41 16.97
N GLU A 92 18.52 -15.32 17.59
CA GLU A 92 19.03 -16.53 18.23
C GLU A 92 19.52 -17.60 17.24
N LEU A 93 19.13 -17.53 15.97
CA LEU A 93 19.56 -18.45 14.91
C LEU A 93 20.78 -17.96 14.14
N ILE A 94 21.26 -16.74 14.43
CA ILE A 94 22.45 -16.18 13.82
C ILE A 94 23.66 -16.66 14.62
N PRO A 95 24.55 -17.53 14.06
CA PRO A 95 25.70 -18.01 14.82
C PRO A 95 26.59 -16.84 15.22
N ALA A 96 27.18 -16.89 16.42
CA ALA A 96 28.09 -15.85 16.92
C ALA A 96 29.32 -15.62 16.00
N SER A 97 29.59 -16.52 15.05
CA SER A 97 30.58 -16.34 13.97
C SER A 97 30.11 -15.46 12.81
N ALA A 98 28.80 -15.22 12.66
CA ALA A 98 28.23 -14.22 11.76
C ALA A 98 28.29 -12.80 12.38
N ASN A 99 28.50 -12.69 13.69
CA ASN A 99 28.80 -11.43 14.39
C ASN A 99 30.30 -11.04 14.34
N ARG A 100 31.09 -11.65 13.44
CA ARG A 100 32.40 -11.14 13.01
C ARG A 100 32.42 -10.74 11.53
N ALA A 101 31.28 -10.34 10.99
CA ALA A 101 31.29 -9.33 9.94
C ALA A 101 31.17 -7.98 10.66
N ASP A 102 32.28 -7.56 11.27
CA ASP A 102 32.44 -6.16 11.68
C ASP A 102 32.06 -5.29 10.48
N GLY A 103 31.06 -4.45 10.72
CA GLY A 103 30.60 -3.42 9.81
C GLY A 103 31.64 -2.32 9.69
N ASP A 104 32.80 -2.67 9.13
CA ASP A 104 33.88 -1.76 8.77
C ASP A 104 34.24 -1.99 7.29
N HIS A 105 33.31 -1.58 6.43
CA HIS A 105 33.67 -1.19 5.07
C HIS A 105 33.91 0.32 5.06
N ASP A 106 35.11 0.70 5.53
CA ASP A 106 35.85 1.81 4.96
C ASP A 106 36.14 1.49 3.49
N GLY A 107 35.13 1.72 2.66
CA GLY A 107 35.18 1.58 1.22
C GLY A 107 34.57 2.82 0.60
N HIS A 108 35.40 3.66 -0.01
CA HIS A 108 34.98 4.81 -0.80
C HIS A 108 33.90 4.40 -1.83
N GLY A 109 32.64 4.67 -1.52
CA GLY A 109 31.51 4.38 -2.39
C GLY A 109 30.27 5.15 -1.94
N HIS A 110 30.16 6.41 -2.36
CA HIS A 110 28.99 7.31 -2.27
C HIS A 110 27.81 6.83 -1.38
N GLY A 111 28.02 6.87 -0.07
CA GLY A 111 27.02 6.50 0.93
C GLY A 111 25.79 7.40 0.83
N ARG A 112 24.62 6.78 0.74
CA ARG A 112 23.33 7.48 0.77
C ARG A 112 23.27 8.33 2.05
N PRO A 113 22.91 9.63 2.00
CA PRO A 113 22.87 10.44 3.21
C PRO A 113 21.88 9.81 4.20
N LYS A 114 22.29 9.60 5.47
CA LYS A 114 21.46 8.99 6.53
C LYS A 114 20.05 9.60 6.61
N LEU A 115 19.94 10.88 6.29
CA LEU A 115 18.68 11.62 6.18
C LEU A 115 17.74 11.07 5.10
N ALA A 116 18.23 10.76 3.90
CA ALA A 116 17.39 10.22 2.83
C ALA A 116 16.81 8.86 3.20
N ALA A 117 17.61 7.99 3.83
CA ALA A 117 17.14 6.69 4.33
C ALA A 117 16.07 6.85 5.42
N TRP A 118 16.22 7.82 6.32
CA TRP A 118 15.23 8.11 7.35
C TRP A 118 13.91 8.66 6.78
N ILE A 119 14.01 9.63 5.87
CA ILE A 119 12.85 10.23 5.20
C ILE A 119 12.11 9.19 4.33
N GLY A 120 12.83 8.28 3.68
CA GLY A 120 12.25 7.23 2.84
C GLY A 120 11.25 6.33 3.58
N LYS A 121 11.41 6.13 4.89
CA LYS A 121 10.48 5.33 5.71
C LYS A 121 9.05 5.87 5.73
N PHE A 122 8.86 7.15 5.41
CA PHE A 122 7.54 7.77 5.29
C PHE A 122 6.84 7.47 3.97
N HIS A 123 7.45 6.70 3.05
CA HIS A 123 6.83 6.34 1.78
C HIS A 123 5.50 5.59 1.96
N PRO A 124 5.37 4.47 2.72
CA PRO A 124 4.10 3.76 2.82
C PRO A 124 2.95 4.61 3.42
N PRO A 125 3.16 5.44 4.46
CA PRO A 125 2.13 6.40 4.88
C PRO A 125 1.78 7.45 3.81
N ALA A 126 2.78 7.99 3.11
CA ALA A 126 2.59 9.06 2.13
C ALA A 126 1.86 8.62 0.86
N THR A 127 1.83 7.33 0.53
CA THR A 127 1.14 6.82 -0.68
C THR A 127 -0.38 6.88 -0.56
N HIS A 128 -0.95 6.87 0.64
CA HIS A 128 -2.40 6.79 0.84
C HIS A 128 -3.12 8.03 0.33
N LEU A 129 -2.51 9.20 0.53
CA LEU A 129 -3.08 10.49 0.11
C LEU A 129 -3.28 10.58 -1.41
N PRO A 130 -2.26 10.40 -2.28
CA PRO A 130 -2.46 10.45 -3.72
C PRO A 130 -3.34 9.32 -4.24
N ILE A 131 -3.29 8.10 -3.65
CA ILE A 131 -4.18 7.00 -4.05
C ILE A 131 -5.64 7.42 -3.89
N GLY A 132 -6.04 7.85 -2.69
CA GLY A 132 -7.41 8.27 -2.42
C GLY A 132 -7.87 9.44 -3.28
N LEU A 133 -6.98 10.43 -3.49
CA LEU A 133 -7.30 11.62 -4.28
C LEU A 133 -7.42 11.34 -5.79
N LEU A 134 -6.61 10.43 -6.36
CA LEU A 134 -6.73 10.02 -7.75
C LEU A 134 -8.07 9.29 -8.00
N PHE A 135 -8.43 8.34 -7.13
CA PHE A 135 -9.74 7.69 -7.21
C PHE A 135 -10.89 8.68 -7.01
N GLY A 136 -10.78 9.59 -6.03
CA GLY A 136 -11.77 10.64 -5.80
C GLY A 136 -11.93 11.58 -7.01
N ALA A 137 -10.82 11.97 -7.63
CA ALA A 137 -10.83 12.78 -8.85
C ALA A 137 -11.46 12.03 -10.03
N ALA A 138 -11.14 10.75 -10.21
CA ALA A 138 -11.69 9.91 -11.27
C ALA A 138 -13.20 9.71 -11.11
N ILE A 139 -13.68 9.45 -9.88
CA ILE A 139 -15.11 9.35 -9.57
C ILE A 139 -15.82 10.68 -9.83
N ALA A 140 -15.25 11.80 -9.37
CA ALA A 140 -15.82 13.11 -9.60
C ALA A 140 -15.89 13.45 -11.10
N GLU A 141 -14.84 13.18 -11.88
CA GLU A 141 -14.84 13.43 -13.32
C GLU A 141 -15.83 12.48 -14.06
N ALA A 142 -15.99 11.23 -13.62
CA ALA A 142 -17.02 10.33 -14.14
C ALA A 142 -18.44 10.85 -13.85
N LEU A 143 -18.70 11.31 -12.63
CA LEU A 143 -19.97 11.95 -12.26
C LEU A 143 -20.20 13.25 -13.04
N LEU A 144 -19.15 14.03 -13.34
CA LEU A 144 -19.24 15.20 -14.21
C LEU A 144 -19.70 14.79 -15.63
N ILE A 145 -19.16 13.71 -16.19
CA ILE A 145 -19.54 13.23 -17.53
C ILE A 145 -21.03 12.87 -17.58
N VAL A 146 -21.53 12.17 -16.56
CA VAL A 146 -22.93 11.70 -16.50
C VAL A 146 -23.90 12.82 -16.15
N THR A 147 -23.61 13.60 -15.10
CA THR A 147 -24.55 14.59 -14.54
C THR A 147 -24.42 15.97 -15.17
N ARG A 148 -23.26 16.28 -15.76
CA ARG A 148 -22.87 17.59 -16.30
C ARG A 148 -23.04 18.75 -15.30
N ARG A 149 -22.88 18.47 -14.00
CA ARG A 149 -22.94 19.48 -12.94
C ARG A 149 -21.55 20.01 -12.61
N ASP A 150 -21.41 21.34 -12.54
CA ASP A 150 -20.10 21.98 -12.30
C ASP A 150 -19.53 21.75 -10.90
N TYR A 151 -20.34 21.35 -9.91
CA TYR A 151 -19.84 20.90 -8.61
C TYR A 151 -18.77 19.80 -8.75
N PHE A 152 -19.02 18.81 -9.61
CA PHE A 152 -18.10 17.70 -9.84
C PHE A 152 -16.84 18.13 -10.60
N ARG A 153 -16.93 19.17 -11.43
CA ARG A 153 -15.77 19.76 -12.12
C ARG A 153 -14.78 20.35 -11.13
N HIS A 154 -15.27 21.12 -10.16
CA HIS A 154 -14.42 21.72 -9.13
C HIS A 154 -13.82 20.66 -8.21
N ALA A 155 -14.62 19.68 -7.79
CA ALA A 155 -14.14 18.55 -6.99
C ALA A 155 -13.05 17.75 -7.72
N ALA A 156 -13.26 17.36 -8.99
CA ALA A 156 -12.28 16.63 -9.78
C ALA A 156 -10.97 17.42 -9.95
N SER A 157 -11.09 18.72 -10.22
CA SER A 157 -9.92 19.60 -10.42
C SER A 157 -9.11 19.76 -9.13
N PHE A 158 -9.79 20.00 -7.99
CA PHE A 158 -9.15 20.12 -6.69
C PHE A 158 -8.42 18.83 -6.29
N CYS A 159 -9.11 17.69 -6.40
CA CYS A 159 -8.53 16.39 -6.07
C CYS A 159 -7.35 16.06 -6.98
N ALA A 160 -7.44 16.30 -8.30
CA ALA A 160 -6.36 16.01 -9.24
C ALA A 160 -5.09 16.83 -8.96
N VAL A 161 -5.23 18.11 -8.60
CA VAL A 161 -4.08 18.97 -8.24
C VAL A 161 -3.40 18.46 -6.97
N LEU A 162 -4.17 18.21 -5.92
CA LEU A 162 -3.62 17.73 -4.66
C LEU A 162 -3.02 16.32 -4.80
N ALA A 163 -3.64 15.46 -5.61
CA ALA A 163 -3.13 14.15 -5.97
C ALA A 163 -1.75 14.24 -6.65
N ALA A 164 -1.56 15.18 -7.59
CA ALA A 164 -0.29 15.33 -8.28
C ALA A 164 0.85 15.73 -7.33
N PHE A 165 0.62 16.67 -6.42
CA PHE A 165 1.59 17.01 -5.38
C PHE A 165 1.90 15.81 -4.47
N GLY A 166 0.86 15.11 -4.01
CA GLY A 166 1.02 13.91 -3.19
C GLY A 166 1.78 12.79 -3.91
N ALA A 167 1.51 12.55 -5.19
CA ALA A 167 2.12 11.50 -5.98
C ALA A 167 3.62 11.77 -6.22
N VAL A 168 3.99 13.02 -6.50
CA VAL A 168 5.40 13.42 -6.62
C VAL A 168 6.13 13.25 -5.30
N ALA A 169 5.52 13.65 -4.18
CA ALA A 169 6.09 13.45 -2.86
C ALA A 169 6.28 11.97 -2.55
N ALA A 170 5.23 11.15 -2.72
CA ALA A 170 5.27 9.71 -2.47
C ALA A 170 6.30 9.00 -3.37
N ALA A 171 6.38 9.34 -4.66
CA ALA A 171 7.38 8.78 -5.56
C ALA A 171 8.80 9.14 -5.11
N THR A 172 9.05 10.41 -4.77
CA THR A 172 10.36 10.86 -4.26
C THR A 172 10.77 10.10 -3.00
N LEU A 173 9.86 9.94 -2.04
CA LEU A 173 10.09 9.14 -0.84
C LEU A 173 10.34 7.67 -1.18
N GLY A 174 9.67 7.13 -2.19
CA GLY A 174 9.86 5.76 -2.67
C GLY A 174 11.24 5.53 -3.25
N TRP A 175 11.78 6.49 -4.02
CA TRP A 175 13.14 6.46 -4.52
C TRP A 175 14.19 6.52 -3.40
N PHE A 176 13.90 7.27 -2.33
CA PHE A 176 14.74 7.28 -1.12
C PHE A 176 14.67 5.96 -0.35
N ASN A 177 13.49 5.34 -0.26
CA ASN A 177 13.27 4.08 0.45
C ASN A 177 13.87 2.86 -0.29
N GLY A 178 13.58 2.72 -1.59
CA GLY A 178 13.97 1.57 -2.41
C GLY A 178 15.39 1.64 -2.97
N GLY A 179 16.11 2.74 -2.71
CA GLY A 179 17.41 3.06 -3.29
C GLY A 179 17.33 3.58 -4.72
N ILE A 180 18.37 4.29 -5.17
CA ILE A 180 18.46 4.80 -6.54
C ILE A 180 19.03 3.69 -7.44
N ALA A 181 18.16 3.00 -8.16
CA ALA A 181 18.50 2.00 -9.16
C ALA A 181 17.55 2.13 -10.35
N LEU A 182 18.09 2.11 -11.57
CA LEU A 182 17.28 2.15 -12.79
C LEU A 182 16.78 0.77 -13.21
N ILE A 183 17.47 -0.28 -12.75
CA ILE A 183 17.18 -1.69 -13.01
C ILE A 183 17.23 -2.38 -11.65
N ASP A 184 16.14 -3.02 -11.25
CA ASP A 184 16.10 -3.89 -10.06
C ASP A 184 16.12 -5.36 -10.53
N GLU A 185 16.81 -6.23 -9.79
CA GLU A 185 16.86 -7.69 -10.03
C GLU A 185 15.48 -8.35 -9.82
N ASP A 186 14.77 -7.92 -8.78
CA ASP A 186 13.41 -8.37 -8.51
C ASP A 186 12.41 -7.63 -9.40
N TRP A 187 11.73 -8.39 -10.26
CA TRP A 187 10.75 -7.88 -11.20
C TRP A 187 9.51 -7.27 -10.51
N VAL A 188 9.14 -7.74 -9.31
CA VAL A 188 8.00 -7.18 -8.54
C VAL A 188 8.35 -5.77 -8.10
N LYS A 189 9.54 -5.60 -7.51
CA LYS A 189 10.07 -4.30 -7.09
C LYS A 189 10.26 -3.35 -8.27
N ALA A 190 10.84 -3.84 -9.37
CA ALA A 190 11.00 -3.06 -10.60
C ALA A 190 9.64 -2.55 -11.10
N THR A 191 8.65 -3.43 -11.15
CA THR A 191 7.29 -3.10 -11.62
C THR A 191 6.63 -2.06 -10.71
N HIS A 192 6.64 -2.27 -9.39
CA HIS A 192 6.10 -1.31 -8.44
C HIS A 192 6.74 0.08 -8.58
N ARG A 193 8.08 0.15 -8.69
CA ARG A 193 8.84 1.39 -8.82
C ARG A 193 8.44 2.19 -10.05
N TRP A 194 8.37 1.52 -11.21
CA TRP A 194 8.03 2.18 -12.47
C TRP A 194 6.56 2.56 -12.55
N LEU A 195 5.64 1.75 -12.01
CA LEU A 195 4.23 2.12 -11.90
C LEU A 195 4.02 3.33 -10.98
N GLY A 196 4.71 3.40 -9.84
CA GLY A 196 4.67 4.55 -8.93
C GLY A 196 5.20 5.82 -9.59
N THR A 197 6.36 5.75 -10.25
CA THR A 197 6.95 6.89 -10.97
C THR A 197 6.09 7.33 -12.17
N GLY A 198 5.54 6.37 -12.92
CA GLY A 198 4.62 6.61 -14.02
C GLY A 198 3.34 7.30 -13.56
N THR A 199 2.79 6.89 -12.40
CA THR A 199 1.63 7.54 -11.79
C THR A 199 1.92 9.01 -11.48
N ALA A 200 3.07 9.31 -10.86
CA ALA A 200 3.47 10.69 -10.59
C ALA A 200 3.55 11.52 -11.88
N ALA A 201 4.22 11.00 -12.92
CA ALA A 201 4.33 11.68 -14.21
C ALA A 201 2.96 11.92 -14.87
N LEU A 202 2.10 10.89 -14.94
CA LEU A 202 0.76 11.00 -15.52
C LEU A 202 -0.13 12.00 -14.76
N SER A 203 -0.05 12.03 -13.43
CA SER A 203 -0.83 12.97 -12.61
C SER A 203 -0.41 14.43 -12.86
N VAL A 204 0.89 14.70 -12.99
CA VAL A 204 1.41 16.04 -13.35
C VAL A 204 0.96 16.43 -14.76
N LEU A 205 1.07 15.51 -15.73
CA LEU A 205 0.60 15.76 -17.10
C LEU A 205 -0.92 16.01 -17.13
N ALA A 206 -1.70 15.30 -16.32
CA ALA A 206 -3.14 15.52 -16.19
C ALA A 206 -3.41 16.96 -15.70
N VAL A 207 -2.72 17.41 -14.65
CA VAL A 207 -2.85 18.79 -14.16
C VAL A 207 -2.42 19.81 -15.21
N ILE A 208 -1.35 19.57 -15.96
CA ILE A 208 -0.94 20.45 -17.07
C ILE A 208 -2.04 20.54 -18.15
N ALA A 209 -2.62 19.41 -18.55
CA ALA A 209 -3.74 19.38 -19.51
C ALA A 209 -4.98 20.11 -18.96
N LEU A 210 -5.28 19.96 -17.68
CA LEU A 210 -6.36 20.67 -16.99
C LEU A 210 -6.14 22.19 -17.01
N LEU A 211 -4.93 22.66 -16.71
CA LEU A 211 -4.60 24.08 -16.73
C LEU A 211 -4.63 24.66 -18.14
N ARG A 212 -4.21 23.91 -19.16
CA ARG A 212 -4.28 24.33 -20.57
C ARG A 212 -5.73 24.51 -21.04
N THR A 213 -6.59 23.52 -20.75
CA THR A 213 -8.03 23.59 -21.09
C THR A 213 -8.78 24.66 -20.32
N SER A 214 -8.24 25.16 -19.21
CA SER A 214 -8.85 26.27 -18.45
C SER A 214 -8.43 27.65 -18.97
N ARG A 215 -7.34 27.73 -19.75
CA ARG A 215 -6.82 28.98 -20.34
C ARG A 215 -7.36 29.22 -21.75
N VAL A 216 -7.53 28.15 -22.52
CA VAL A 216 -8.17 28.22 -23.83
C VAL A 216 -9.67 28.11 -23.60
N ASN A 217 -10.46 29.00 -24.21
CA ASN A 217 -11.91 29.06 -24.05
C ASN A 217 -12.62 27.91 -24.81
N ASP A 218 -12.11 26.70 -24.63
CA ASP A 218 -12.54 25.53 -25.36
C ASP A 218 -13.81 24.93 -24.75
N GLY A 219 -14.70 24.47 -25.62
CA GLY A 219 -15.92 23.76 -25.22
C GLY A 219 -15.63 22.46 -24.44
N PRO A 220 -16.67 21.83 -23.85
CA PRO A 220 -16.54 20.65 -22.98
C PRO A 220 -15.86 19.42 -23.59
N ALA A 221 -15.63 19.40 -24.91
CA ALA A 221 -14.87 18.37 -25.62
C ALA A 221 -13.34 18.46 -25.43
N SER A 222 -12.78 19.62 -25.04
CA SER A 222 -11.32 19.80 -24.91
C SER A 222 -10.69 19.09 -23.71
N ARG A 223 -11.50 18.64 -22.74
CA ARG A 223 -11.03 17.90 -21.55
C ARG A 223 -10.66 16.45 -21.82
N GLY A 224 -10.73 15.99 -23.08
CA GLY A 224 -10.42 14.60 -23.45
C GLY A 224 -9.04 14.15 -22.98
N VAL A 225 -8.01 14.98 -23.18
CA VAL A 225 -6.64 14.67 -22.75
C VAL A 225 -6.53 14.57 -21.23
N PHE A 226 -7.12 15.53 -20.50
CA PHE A 226 -7.16 15.48 -19.03
C PHE A 226 -7.81 14.20 -18.53
N ARG A 227 -8.97 13.84 -19.07
CA ARG A 227 -9.72 12.63 -18.69
C ARG A 227 -8.89 11.38 -18.93
N TRP A 228 -8.31 11.24 -20.12
CA TRP A 228 -7.50 10.08 -20.46
C TRP A 228 -6.30 9.94 -19.52
N LEU A 229 -5.59 11.04 -19.24
CA LEU A 229 -4.46 11.03 -18.30
C LEU A 229 -4.90 10.72 -16.87
N LEU A 230 -6.02 11.28 -16.40
CA LEU A 230 -6.55 11.02 -15.07
C LEU A 230 -6.94 9.55 -14.88
N PHE A 231 -7.72 8.97 -15.80
CA PHE A 231 -8.12 7.57 -15.71
C PHE A 231 -6.93 6.62 -15.85
N SER A 232 -5.99 6.92 -16.76
CA SER A 232 -4.75 6.16 -16.88
C SER A 232 -3.91 6.22 -15.60
N SER A 233 -3.75 7.39 -14.97
CA SER A 233 -3.05 7.51 -13.68
C SER A 233 -3.73 6.75 -12.54
N THR A 234 -5.07 6.73 -12.53
CA THR A 234 -5.86 6.00 -11.51
C THR A 234 -5.73 4.49 -11.68
N LEU A 235 -5.73 4.00 -12.92
CA LEU A 235 -5.49 2.58 -13.19
C LEU A 235 -4.05 2.19 -12.81
N THR A 236 -3.08 3.02 -13.18
CA THR A 236 -1.66 2.80 -12.88
C THR A 236 -1.41 2.79 -11.38
N VAL A 237 -2.03 3.68 -10.61
CA VAL A 237 -1.87 3.70 -9.14
C VAL A 237 -2.55 2.50 -8.47
N GLY A 238 -3.66 2.02 -9.01
CA GLY A 238 -4.30 0.78 -8.56
C GLY A 238 -3.37 -0.43 -8.74
N ALA A 239 -2.73 -0.54 -9.92
CA ALA A 239 -1.72 -1.56 -10.18
C ALA A 239 -0.49 -1.39 -9.26
N ALA A 240 0.00 -0.16 -9.08
CA ALA A 240 1.11 0.12 -8.16
C ALA A 240 0.78 -0.31 -6.72
N GLY A 241 -0.46 -0.11 -6.27
CA GLY A 241 -0.96 -0.56 -4.97
C GLY A 241 -0.93 -2.09 -4.81
N PHE A 242 -1.38 -2.83 -5.84
CA PHE A 242 -1.27 -4.30 -5.87
C PHE A 242 0.18 -4.76 -5.71
N PHE A 243 1.10 -4.23 -6.52
CA PHE A 243 2.52 -4.62 -6.43
C PHE A 243 3.17 -4.13 -5.13
N GLY A 244 2.68 -3.03 -4.54
CA GLY A 244 3.10 -2.58 -3.22
C GLY A 244 2.72 -3.57 -2.12
N GLY A 245 1.51 -4.15 -2.21
CA GLY A 245 1.11 -5.28 -1.36
C GLY A 245 1.94 -6.53 -1.61
N ALA A 246 2.22 -6.85 -2.88
CA ALA A 246 3.03 -8.00 -3.27
C ALA A 246 4.47 -7.95 -2.73
N LEU A 247 5.04 -6.76 -2.58
CA LEU A 247 6.37 -6.58 -1.96
C LEU A 247 6.38 -6.92 -0.46
N VAL A 248 5.24 -6.80 0.22
CA VAL A 248 5.12 -7.06 1.66
C VAL A 248 4.65 -8.49 1.91
N TYR A 249 3.69 -8.97 1.12
CA TYR A 249 2.97 -10.22 1.38
C TYR A 249 3.24 -11.33 0.34
N GLY A 250 4.09 -11.09 -0.65
CA GLY A 250 4.36 -12.01 -1.76
C GLY A 250 3.39 -11.85 -2.93
N ILE A 251 3.75 -12.38 -4.12
CA ILE A 251 2.93 -12.17 -5.34
C ILE A 251 1.55 -12.83 -5.25
N ASP A 252 1.45 -13.94 -4.51
CA ASP A 252 0.22 -14.72 -4.33
C ASP A 252 -0.59 -14.30 -3.09
N HIS A 253 -0.42 -13.07 -2.60
CA HIS A 253 -1.07 -12.58 -1.38
C HIS A 253 -2.61 -12.53 -1.40
N TYR A 254 -3.25 -12.81 -2.54
CA TYR A 254 -4.70 -12.97 -2.67
C TYR A 254 -5.14 -14.42 -2.91
N ALA A 255 -4.19 -15.36 -3.03
CA ALA A 255 -4.51 -16.79 -3.06
C ALA A 255 -5.03 -17.20 -1.67
N TRP A 256 -6.20 -17.80 -1.62
CA TRP A 256 -6.93 -18.21 -0.42
C TRP A 256 -7.18 -19.71 -0.45
#